data_AF-Q02YA9-F1
#
_entry.id   AF-Q02YA9-F1
#
_cell.length_a   1.000
_cell.length_b   1.000
_cell.length_c   1.000
_cell.angle_alpha   90.00
_cell.angle_beta   90.00
_cell.angle_gamma   90.00
#
_symmetry.space_group_name_H-M   'P 1'
#
loop_
_entity.id
_entity.type
_entity.pdbx_description
1 polymer ?
#
loop_
_entity_poly.entity_id
_entity_poly.type
_entity_poly.pdbx_seq_one_letter_code
_entity_poly.pdbx_strand_id
1 'polypeptide(L)'
;MNTPNLPLKVTVDVNKLIDQIQPIFKNDLTKMISDYFSTKRMENLVKILSKASERMKTFGVSSADLDNISTKFKINWYTLASQEDDDSIQEFWAKLLVQECLENSSVSLRTLDLLHKLTSTEAIILDNYFSEILFYDDNGRETKNIFFHK
;
A
#
# COMPACT_ATOMS: atom_id res chain seq x y z
N MET A 1 33.35 -25.18 -4.03
CA MET A 1 31.98 -25.08 -4.57
C MET A 1 31.71 -23.61 -4.83
N ASN A 2 31.37 -23.29 -6.08
CA ASN A 2 31.18 -21.91 -6.54
C ASN A 2 29.91 -21.33 -5.94
N THR A 3 30.03 -20.23 -5.19
CA THR A 3 28.91 -19.33 -4.89
C THR A 3 28.41 -18.75 -6.22
N PRO A 4 27.09 -18.79 -6.51
CA PRO A 4 26.59 -18.15 -7.72
C PRO A 4 26.80 -16.63 -7.58
N ASN A 5 27.60 -16.06 -8.47
CA ASN A 5 27.67 -14.62 -8.68
C ASN A 5 26.26 -14.11 -9.04
N LEU A 6 25.58 -13.45 -8.09
CA LEU A 6 24.46 -12.60 -8.46
C LEU A 6 25.01 -11.47 -9.35
N PRO A 7 24.37 -11.19 -10.50
CA PRO A 7 24.86 -10.16 -11.39
C PRO A 7 24.77 -8.79 -10.72
N LEU A 8 25.94 -8.12 -10.64
CA LEU A 8 26.08 -6.68 -10.43
C LEU A 8 25.27 -5.93 -11.48
N LYS A 9 24.01 -5.61 -11.20
CA LYS A 9 23.30 -4.46 -11.80
C LYS A 9 22.06 -4.12 -10.98
N VAL A 10 22.07 -2.88 -10.48
CA VAL A 10 21.01 -2.18 -9.76
C VAL A 10 20.86 -2.58 -8.29
N THR A 11 21.89 -2.31 -7.48
CA THR A 11 21.67 -1.91 -6.09
C THR A 11 21.11 -0.48 -6.11
N VAL A 12 19.79 -0.32 -6.20
CA VAL A 12 19.19 0.94 -5.77
C VAL A 12 19.51 1.07 -4.28
N ASP A 13 20.10 2.19 -3.90
CA ASP A 13 20.41 2.46 -2.50
C ASP A 13 19.10 2.55 -1.73
N VAL A 14 18.80 1.50 -0.98
CA VAL A 14 17.62 1.36 -0.14
C VAL A 14 17.47 2.57 0.79
N ASN A 15 18.57 3.13 1.28
CA ASN A 15 18.53 4.32 2.14
C ASN A 15 18.03 5.55 1.37
N LYS A 16 18.48 5.71 0.12
CA LYS A 16 18.02 6.81 -0.73
C LYS A 16 16.53 6.72 -1.05
N LEU A 17 15.98 5.51 -1.17
CA LEU A 17 14.54 5.29 -1.33
C LEU A 17 13.77 5.57 -0.04
N ILE A 18 14.32 5.16 1.11
CA ILE A 18 13.76 5.46 2.44
C ILE A 18 13.74 6.97 2.72
N ASP A 19 14.69 7.73 2.19
CA ASP A 19 14.70 9.18 2.37
C ASP A 19 13.68 9.91 1.49
N GLN A 20 13.09 9.24 0.49
CA GLN A 20 12.03 9.80 -0.37
C GLN A 20 10.63 9.68 0.25
N ILE A 21 10.45 8.79 1.22
CA ILE A 21 9.18 8.59 1.92
C ILE A 21 9.13 9.41 3.20
N GLN A 22 7.93 9.73 3.68
CA GLN A 22 7.82 10.51 4.92
C GLN A 22 8.34 9.77 6.15
N PRO A 23 8.87 10.50 7.16
CA PRO A 23 9.45 9.91 8.38
C PRO A 23 8.53 8.93 9.11
N ILE A 24 7.22 9.16 9.01
CA ILE A 24 6.16 8.33 9.61
C ILE A 24 6.20 6.86 9.14
N PHE A 25 6.70 6.60 7.93
CA PHE A 25 6.82 5.25 7.37
C PHE A 25 8.18 4.60 7.61
N LYS A 26 9.19 5.40 7.98
CA LYS A 26 10.61 4.99 7.98
C LYS A 26 10.87 3.82 8.93
N ASN A 27 10.28 3.82 10.13
CA ASN A 27 10.56 2.80 11.14
C ASN A 27 9.93 1.43 10.81
N ASP A 28 8.64 1.41 10.43
CA ASP A 28 7.93 0.20 10.04
C ASP A 28 8.55 -0.44 8.78
N LEU A 29 8.90 0.41 7.81
CA LEU A 29 9.49 -0.04 6.57
C LEU A 29 10.91 -0.58 6.77
N THR A 30 11.76 0.10 7.55
CA THR A 30 13.14 -0.36 7.81
C THR A 30 13.15 -1.76 8.45
N LYS A 31 12.21 -2.03 9.36
CA LYS A 31 12.07 -3.33 10.01
C LYS A 31 11.61 -4.43 9.04
N MET A 32 10.71 -4.12 8.11
CA MET A 32 10.25 -5.07 7.09
C MET A 32 11.25 -5.29 5.95
N ILE A 33 11.99 -4.26 5.54
CA ILE A 33 13.00 -4.34 4.47
C ILE A 33 14.15 -5.28 4.85
N SER A 34 14.60 -5.21 6.10
CA SER A 34 15.72 -6.00 6.61
C SER A 34 15.53 -7.50 6.37
N ASP A 35 14.28 -7.97 6.31
CA ASP A 35 13.98 -9.40 6.40
C ASP A 35 13.60 -10.08 5.07
N TYR A 36 13.14 -9.39 3.99
CA TYR A 36 12.36 -10.15 2.99
C TYR A 36 12.23 -9.69 1.52
N PHE A 37 12.67 -8.50 1.08
CA PHE A 37 12.28 -8.00 -0.26
C PHE A 37 13.43 -7.91 -1.29
N SER A 38 13.15 -8.33 -2.53
CA SER A 38 13.98 -7.99 -3.69
C SER A 38 13.89 -6.50 -4.00
N THR A 39 14.92 -5.92 -4.64
CA THR A 39 15.00 -4.48 -4.96
C THR A 39 13.72 -3.95 -5.65
N LYS A 40 13.15 -4.71 -6.59
CA LYS A 40 11.92 -4.31 -7.33
C LYS A 40 10.71 -4.18 -6.41
N ARG A 41 10.51 -5.11 -5.47
CA ARG A 41 9.38 -5.04 -4.53
C ARG A 41 9.51 -3.85 -3.59
N MET A 42 10.74 -3.53 -3.20
CA MET A 42 11.04 -2.35 -2.40
C MET A 42 10.77 -1.05 -3.18
N GLU A 43 11.21 -0.96 -4.44
CA GLU A 43 10.92 0.18 -5.32
C GLU A 43 9.41 0.40 -5.48
N ASN A 44 8.65 -0.67 -5.72
CA ASN A 44 7.19 -0.62 -5.83
C ASN A 44 6.57 -0.08 -4.53
N LEU A 45 7.00 -0.62 -3.40
CA LEU A 45 6.46 -0.21 -2.11
C LEU A 45 6.76 1.27 -1.79
N VAL A 46 7.96 1.75 -2.13
CA VAL A 46 8.34 3.16 -1.96
C VAL A 46 7.48 4.08 -2.82
N LYS A 47 7.15 3.69 -4.06
CA LYS A 47 6.23 4.45 -4.92
C LYS A 47 4.84 4.55 -4.30
N ILE A 48 4.30 3.42 -3.84
CA ILE A 48 2.98 3.37 -3.19
C ILE A 48 2.96 4.22 -1.92
N LEU A 49 4.00 4.10 -1.07
CA LEU A 49 4.10 4.89 0.17
C LEU A 49 4.29 6.39 -0.09
N SER A 50 4.96 6.76 -1.17
CA SER A 50 5.04 8.16 -1.62
C SER A 50 3.65 8.70 -1.97
N LYS A 51 2.89 7.97 -2.79
CA LYS A 51 1.49 8.29 -3.13
C LYS A 51 0.60 8.38 -1.87
N ALA A 52 0.75 7.43 -0.96
CA ALA A 52 0.01 7.42 0.31
C ALA A 52 0.38 8.63 1.17
N SER A 53 1.66 9.01 1.25
CA SER A 53 2.12 10.16 2.01
C SER A 53 1.50 11.47 1.51
N GLU A 54 1.41 11.67 0.20
CA GLU A 54 0.74 12.85 -0.37
C GLU A 54 -0.74 12.88 0.03
N ARG A 55 -1.43 11.74 -0.03
CA ARG A 55 -2.83 11.61 0.39
C ARG A 55 -3.00 11.84 1.89
N MET A 56 -2.13 11.29 2.74
CA MET A 56 -2.17 11.50 4.19
C MET A 56 -2.08 12.99 4.54
N LYS A 57 -1.22 13.75 3.85
CA LYS A 57 -1.15 15.22 4.03
C LYS A 57 -2.48 15.89 3.68
N THR A 58 -3.10 15.50 2.57
CA THR A 58 -4.40 16.04 2.12
C THR A 58 -5.52 15.76 3.13
N PHE A 59 -5.54 14.58 3.74
CA PHE A 59 -6.60 14.16 4.67
C PHE A 59 -6.25 14.37 6.15
N GLY A 60 -5.10 14.96 6.47
CA GLY A 60 -4.67 15.23 7.84
C GLY A 60 -4.32 13.98 8.65
N VAL A 61 -3.94 12.88 8.00
CA VAL A 61 -3.55 11.62 8.64
C VAL A 61 -2.11 11.71 9.16
N SER A 62 -1.90 11.29 10.40
CA SER A 62 -0.63 11.36 11.12
C SER A 62 0.07 9.99 11.23
N SER A 63 1.29 9.96 11.79
CA SER A 63 1.97 8.70 12.14
C SER A 63 1.20 7.89 13.18
N ALA A 64 0.53 8.55 14.12
CA ALA A 64 -0.20 7.85 15.17
C ALA A 64 -1.38 7.06 14.58
N ASP A 65 -2.01 7.57 13.52
CA ASP A 65 -3.09 6.87 12.81
C ASP A 65 -2.57 5.62 12.10
N LEU A 66 -1.39 5.73 11.47
CA LEU A 66 -0.68 4.59 10.90
C LEU A 66 -0.27 3.57 11.96
N ASP A 67 0.10 3.99 13.17
CA ASP A 67 0.44 3.08 14.27
C ASP A 67 -0.79 2.35 14.83
N ASN A 68 -1.97 2.97 14.71
CA ASN A 68 -3.22 2.41 15.23
C ASN A 68 -3.82 1.32 14.34
N ILE A 69 -3.51 1.27 13.03
CA ILE A 69 -4.05 0.21 12.16
C ILE A 69 -3.54 -1.16 12.58
N SER A 70 -4.38 -2.19 12.44
CA SER A 70 -4.05 -3.52 12.95
C SER A 70 -2.77 -4.08 12.32
N THR A 71 -1.93 -4.75 13.12
CA THR A 71 -0.71 -5.42 12.62
C THR A 71 -1.05 -6.44 11.53
N LYS A 72 -2.19 -7.14 11.64
CA LYS A 72 -2.65 -8.09 10.64
C LYS A 72 -2.90 -7.39 9.29
N PHE A 73 -3.56 -6.23 9.30
CA PHE A 73 -3.74 -5.44 8.10
C PHE A 73 -2.39 -5.00 7.51
N LYS A 74 -1.51 -4.40 8.32
CA LYS A 74 -0.17 -3.95 7.88
C LYS A 74 0.57 -5.06 7.14
N ILE A 75 0.68 -6.24 7.75
CA ILE A 75 1.41 -7.38 7.16
C ILE A 75 0.84 -7.77 5.80
N ASN A 76 -0.49 -7.92 5.70
CA ASN A 76 -1.13 -8.30 4.44
C ASN A 76 -0.98 -7.20 3.38
N TRP A 77 -1.23 -5.95 3.76
CA TRP A 77 -1.10 -4.80 2.87
C TRP A 77 0.32 -4.68 2.32
N TYR A 78 1.35 -4.64 3.16
CA TYR A 78 2.75 -4.53 2.71
C TYR A 78 3.16 -5.71 1.83
N THR A 79 2.72 -6.92 2.18
CA THR A 79 3.04 -8.14 1.42
C THR A 79 2.47 -8.10 0.01
N LEU A 80 1.21 -7.71 -0.14
CA LEU A 80 0.52 -7.69 -1.43
C LEU A 80 0.88 -6.43 -2.25
N ALA A 81 0.86 -5.25 -1.63
CA ALA A 81 1.18 -3.97 -2.29
C ALA A 81 2.60 -3.97 -2.88
N SER A 82 3.58 -4.53 -2.18
CA SER A 82 4.96 -4.60 -2.69
C SER A 82 5.12 -5.43 -3.98
N GLN A 83 4.17 -6.30 -4.31
CA GLN A 83 4.20 -7.09 -5.54
C GLN A 83 3.64 -6.31 -6.74
N GLU A 84 2.94 -5.20 -6.49
CA GLU A 84 2.26 -4.42 -7.52
C GLU A 84 3.23 -3.54 -8.30
N ASP A 85 3.29 -3.70 -9.62
CA ASP A 85 4.15 -2.89 -10.49
C ASP A 85 3.38 -2.00 -11.50
N ASP A 86 2.04 -2.08 -11.54
CA ASP A 86 1.20 -1.16 -12.30
C ASP A 86 0.91 0.12 -11.51
N ASP A 87 1.28 1.29 -12.07
CA ASP A 87 1.13 2.58 -11.39
C ASP A 87 -0.33 2.92 -11.04
N SER A 88 -1.28 2.47 -11.86
CA SER A 88 -2.72 2.70 -11.63
C SER A 88 -3.19 1.89 -10.43
N ILE A 89 -2.76 0.64 -10.32
CA ILE A 89 -3.10 -0.23 -9.18
C ILE A 89 -2.37 0.24 -7.91
N GLN A 90 -1.13 0.72 -8.02
CA GLN A 90 -0.39 1.34 -6.91
C GLN A 90 -1.14 2.52 -6.28
N GLU A 91 -1.90 3.28 -7.07
CA GLU A 91 -2.76 4.36 -6.58
C GLU A 91 -3.88 3.84 -5.66
N PHE A 92 -4.46 2.69 -5.98
CA PHE A 92 -5.47 2.04 -5.12
C PHE A 92 -4.87 1.54 -3.82
N TRP A 93 -3.69 0.92 -3.87
CA TRP A 93 -3.01 0.51 -2.64
C TRP A 93 -2.77 1.68 -1.70
N ALA A 94 -2.35 2.83 -2.24
CA ALA A 94 -2.20 4.06 -1.48
C ALA A 94 -3.53 4.55 -0.88
N LYS A 95 -4.62 4.56 -1.66
CA LYS A 95 -5.98 4.90 -1.17
C LYS A 95 -6.40 4.01 0.00
N LEU A 96 -6.25 2.68 -0.13
CA LEU A 96 -6.65 1.73 0.91
C LEU A 96 -5.87 1.91 2.22
N LEU A 97 -4.56 2.20 2.14
CA LEU A 97 -3.76 2.45 3.34
C LEU A 97 -4.25 3.69 4.09
N VAL A 98 -4.52 4.77 3.37
CA VAL A 98 -5.01 6.03 3.96
C VAL A 98 -6.40 5.85 4.54
N GLN A 99 -7.27 5.11 3.86
CA GLN A 99 -8.62 4.80 4.35
C GLN A 99 -8.58 4.01 5.67
N GLU A 100 -7.72 3.00 5.76
CA GLU A 100 -7.56 2.22 7.00
C GLU A 100 -7.00 3.08 8.15
N CYS A 101 -6.18 4.09 7.85
CA CYS A 101 -5.71 5.04 8.86
C CYS A 101 -6.81 6.00 9.32
N LEU A 102 -7.70 6.42 8.41
CA LEU A 102 -8.84 7.30 8.73
C LEU A 102 -9.90 6.59 9.56
N GLU A 103 -10.19 5.34 9.20
CA GLU A 103 -11.18 4.50 9.87
C GLU A 103 -10.60 3.09 10.02
N ASN A 104 -10.19 2.75 11.23
CA ASN A 104 -9.59 1.45 11.53
C ASN A 104 -10.60 0.32 11.26
N SER A 105 -10.14 -0.76 10.62
CA SER A 105 -10.97 -1.90 10.22
C SER A 105 -12.03 -1.57 9.16
N SER A 106 -11.87 -0.47 8.41
CA SER A 106 -12.75 -0.13 7.29
C SER A 106 -12.41 -0.90 6.01
N VAL A 107 -11.18 -1.38 5.87
CA VAL A 107 -10.73 -2.15 4.70
C VAL A 107 -10.58 -3.63 5.07
N SER A 108 -11.49 -4.46 4.56
CA SER A 108 -11.42 -5.91 4.76
C SER A 108 -10.16 -6.51 4.11
N LEU A 109 -9.62 -7.59 4.69
CA LEU A 109 -8.50 -8.32 4.07
C LEU A 109 -8.88 -8.92 2.71
N ARG A 110 -10.16 -9.25 2.51
CA ARG A 110 -10.68 -9.70 1.22
C ARG A 110 -10.56 -8.62 0.15
N THR A 111 -10.70 -7.35 0.52
CA THR A 111 -10.47 -6.22 -0.39
C THR A 111 -9.03 -6.20 -0.90
N LEU A 112 -8.06 -6.47 -0.03
CA LEU A 112 -6.64 -6.55 -0.42
C LEU A 112 -6.40 -7.73 -1.38
N ASP A 113 -6.98 -8.90 -1.08
CA ASP A 113 -6.87 -10.09 -1.93
C ASP A 113 -7.53 -9.91 -3.30
N LEU A 114 -8.65 -9.17 -3.36
CA LEU A 114 -9.32 -8.84 -4.62
C LEU A 114 -8.46 -7.89 -5.44
N LEU A 115 -7.99 -6.78 -4.85
CA LEU A 115 -7.15 -5.80 -5.53
C LEU A 115 -5.89 -6.44 -6.13
N HIS A 116 -5.24 -7.34 -5.38
CA HIS A 116 -4.05 -8.05 -5.84
C HIS A 116 -4.28 -8.94 -7.07
N LYS A 117 -5.52 -9.34 -7.34
CA LYS A 117 -5.87 -10.22 -8.47
C LYS A 117 -6.34 -9.45 -9.70
N LEU A 118 -6.52 -8.13 -9.59
CA LEU A 118 -6.99 -7.32 -10.70
C LEU A 118 -5.88 -7.11 -11.73
N THR A 119 -6.27 -7.14 -13.00
CA THR A 119 -5.49 -6.57 -14.08
C THR A 119 -5.64 -5.04 -14.09
N SER A 120 -4.71 -4.32 -14.74
CA SER A 120 -4.78 -2.87 -14.88
C SER A 120 -6.09 -2.40 -15.52
N THR A 121 -6.61 -3.15 -16.50
CA THR A 121 -7.90 -2.85 -17.13
C THR A 121 -9.06 -3.00 -16.15
N GLU A 122 -9.09 -4.09 -15.37
CA GLU A 122 -10.12 -4.29 -14.34
C GLU A 122 -10.02 -3.24 -13.25
N ALA A 123 -8.81 -2.82 -12.85
CA ALA A 123 -8.60 -1.77 -11.88
C ALA A 123 -9.09 -0.40 -12.39
N ILE A 124 -8.84 -0.05 -13.66
CA ILE A 124 -9.37 1.18 -14.27
C ILE A 124 -10.89 1.15 -14.37
N ILE A 125 -11.46 0.01 -14.79
CA ILE A 125 -12.91 -0.20 -14.80
C ILE A 125 -13.44 0.00 -13.38
N LEU A 126 -12.81 -0.64 -12.41
CA LEU A 126 -13.14 -0.50 -11.01
C LEU A 126 -13.02 0.95 -10.54
N ASP A 127 -11.99 1.75 -10.86
CA ASP A 127 -11.91 3.18 -10.45
C ASP A 127 -13.11 3.98 -10.94
N ASN A 128 -13.54 3.69 -12.18
CA ASN A 128 -14.69 4.36 -12.80
C ASN A 128 -16.02 3.95 -12.15
N TYR A 129 -16.10 2.78 -11.52
CA TYR A 129 -17.27 2.30 -10.79
C TYR A 129 -17.12 2.39 -9.26
N PHE A 130 -15.92 2.68 -8.73
CA PHE A 130 -15.59 2.67 -7.30
C PHE A 130 -16.22 3.83 -6.55
N SER A 131 -16.71 4.85 -7.25
CA SER A 131 -17.62 5.84 -6.65
C SER A 131 -18.91 5.23 -6.08
N GLU A 132 -19.24 3.99 -6.46
CA GLU A 132 -20.44 3.27 -6.02
C GLU A 132 -20.16 1.96 -5.28
N ILE A 133 -18.89 1.50 -5.19
CA ILE A 133 -18.57 0.24 -4.53
C ILE A 133 -18.51 0.45 -3.02
N LEU A 134 -19.65 0.18 -2.39
CA LEU A 134 -19.83 0.09 -0.95
C LEU A 134 -18.83 -0.91 -0.36
N PHE A 135 -17.94 -0.42 0.51
CA PHE A 135 -17.16 -1.29 1.37
C PHE A 135 -18.10 -1.82 2.44
N TYR A 136 -18.13 -3.15 2.60
CA TYR A 136 -18.88 -3.81 3.65
C TYR A 136 -17.90 -4.30 4.71
N ASP A 137 -18.23 -4.09 5.99
CA ASP A 137 -17.48 -4.71 7.08
C ASP A 137 -17.63 -6.25 7.06
N ASP A 138 -16.88 -6.95 7.91
CA ASP A 138 -16.97 -8.42 8.04
C ASP A 138 -18.38 -8.91 8.45
N ASN A 139 -19.28 -8.00 8.85
CA ASN A 139 -20.67 -8.27 9.21
C ASN A 139 -21.67 -7.88 8.10
N GLY A 140 -21.20 -7.48 6.91
CA GLY A 140 -22.06 -7.10 5.79
C GLY A 140 -22.75 -5.74 5.96
N ARG A 141 -22.22 -4.83 6.79
CA ARG A 141 -22.72 -3.46 6.95
C ARG A 141 -21.96 -2.51 6.03
N GLU A 142 -22.70 -1.65 5.32
CA GLU A 142 -22.11 -0.55 4.54
C GLU A 142 -21.27 0.34 5.46
N THR A 143 -19.96 0.38 5.23
CA THR A 143 -19.10 1.42 5.77
C THR A 143 -19.25 2.63 4.86
N LYS A 144 -19.56 3.79 5.44
CA LYS A 144 -19.90 5.01 4.69
C LYS A 144 -18.87 5.26 3.58
N ASN A 145 -19.37 5.54 2.37
CA ASN A 145 -18.57 6.05 1.26
C ASN A 145 -17.90 7.36 1.68
N ILE A 146 -16.62 7.30 2.01
CA ILE A 146 -15.80 8.50 2.25
C ILE A 146 -14.76 8.53 1.12
N PHE A 147 -15.11 9.26 0.05
CA PHE A 147 -14.28 9.72 -1.07
C PHE A 147 -14.14 8.86 -2.34
N PHE A 148 -15.03 9.15 -3.30
CA PHE A 148 -14.64 9.41 -4.71
C PHE A 148 -15.51 10.56 -5.24
N HIS A 149 -15.23 11.79 -4.83
CA HIS A 149 -15.68 12.96 -5.59
C HIS A 149 -14.44 13.60 -6.20
N LYS A 150 -14.53 13.81 -7.51
CA LYS A 150 -13.51 14.42 -8.37
C LYS A 150 -13.00 15.75 -7.81
#